data_AF-A0A3D0CB37-F1
#
_entry.id   AF-A0A3D0CB37-F1
#
_cell.length_a   1.000
_cell.length_b   1.000
_cell.length_c   1.000
_cell.angle_alpha   90.00
_cell.angle_beta   90.00
_cell.angle_gamma   90.00
#
_symmetry.space_group_name_H-M   'P 1'
#
loop_
_entity.id
_entity.type
_entity.pdbx_description
1 polymer ?
#
loop_
_entity_poly.entity_id
_entity_poly.type
_entity_poly.pdbx_seq_one_letter_code
_entity_poly.pdbx_strand_id
1 'polypeptide(L)' 'MKNNNESMITSTNMGLVLPEGVSLALVDANGKILKQGKEVESEVFEAMKSEAVRFVTDGFKPLTKHDS' A
#
# COMPACT_ATOMS: atom_id res chain seq x y z
N MET A 1 -14.11 -21.58 13.74
CA MET A 1 -13.21 -20.55 14.30
C MET A 1 -12.53 -19.88 13.12
N LYS A 2 -12.77 -18.57 12.87
CA LYS A 2 -12.03 -17.84 11.83
C LYS A 2 -10.65 -17.51 12.39
N ASN A 3 -9.60 -17.88 11.67
CA ASN A 3 -8.21 -17.58 12.07
C ASN A 3 -7.99 -16.07 12.00
N ASN A 4 -7.69 -15.43 13.13
CA ASN A 4 -7.43 -13.98 13.23
C ASN A 4 -6.10 -13.53 12.59
N ASN A 5 -5.42 -14.40 11.84
CA ASN A 5 -4.13 -14.13 11.17
C ASN A 5 -4.26 -14.01 9.64
N GLU A 6 -5.47 -14.07 9.08
CA GLU A 6 -5.65 -13.73 7.67
C GLU A 6 -5.64 -12.20 7.52
N SER A 7 -4.67 -11.69 6.76
CA SER A 7 -4.59 -10.27 6.44
C SER A 7 -5.90 -9.84 5.77
N MET A 8 -6.66 -8.96 6.42
CA MET A 8 -7.95 -8.46 5.90
C MET A 8 -7.80 -7.69 4.59
N ILE A 9 -6.58 -7.31 4.22
CA ILE A 9 -6.25 -6.66 2.95
C ILE A 9 -5.03 -7.40 2.40
N THR A 10 -5.09 -7.74 1.12
CA THR A 10 -3.94 -8.33 0.40
C THR A 10 -3.53 -7.41 -0.75
N SER A 11 -2.31 -7.54 -1.25
CA SER A 11 -1.77 -6.73 -2.34
C SER A 11 -1.34 -7.61 -3.50
N THR A 12 -1.62 -7.16 -4.72
CA THR A 12 -1.10 -7.74 -5.97
C THR A 12 -0.20 -6.73 -6.66
N ASN A 13 0.42 -7.14 -7.77
CA ASN A 13 1.21 -6.24 -8.61
C ASN A 13 0.38 -5.10 -9.24
N MET A 14 -0.96 -5.20 -9.23
CA MET A 14 -1.86 -4.27 -9.91
C MET A 14 -2.75 -3.47 -8.95
N GLY A 15 -2.82 -3.82 -7.67
CA GLY A 15 -3.69 -3.15 -6.72
C GLY A 15 -3.86 -3.88 -5.39
N LEU A 16 -4.63 -3.25 -4.51
CA LEU A 16 -5.12 -3.83 -3.26
C LEU A 16 -6.34 -4.73 -3.54
N VAL A 17 -6.42 -5.84 -2.81
CA VAL A 17 -7.54 -6.78 -2.87
C VAL A 17 -8.19 -6.81 -1.50
N LEU A 18 -9.46 -6.38 -1.46
CA LEU A 18 -10.31 -6.34 -0.29
C LEU A 18 -11.36 -7.46 -0.34
N PRO A 19 -11.77 -8.00 0.82
CA PRO A 19 -12.92 -8.88 0.92
C PRO A 19 -14.20 -8.19 0.45
N GLU A 20 -15.15 -9.00 -0.03
CA GLU A 20 -16.46 -8.50 -0.44
C GLU A 20 -17.19 -7.80 0.72
N GLY A 21 -17.84 -6.67 0.43
CA GLY A 21 -18.55 -5.86 1.43
C GLY A 21 -17.65 -4.94 2.26
N VAL A 22 -16.34 -4.89 1.99
CA VAL A 22 -15.39 -4.00 2.68
C VAL A 22 -14.91 -2.91 1.72
N SER A 23 -14.71 -1.70 2.24
CA SER A 23 -14.11 -0.57 1.52
C SER A 23 -13.06 0.12 2.39
N LEU A 24 -12.06 0.74 1.75
CA LEU A 24 -11.14 1.62 2.46
C LEU A 24 -11.76 2.98 2.71
N ALA A 25 -11.40 3.61 3.82
CA ALA A 25 -11.77 4.97 4.13
C ALA A 25 -10.58 5.73 4.73
N LEU A 26 -10.43 6.99 4.32
CA LEU A 26 -9.58 7.95 4.98
C LEU A 26 -10.41 8.60 6.09
N VAL A 27 -9.99 8.45 7.34
CA VAL A 27 -10.68 9.00 8.51
C VAL A 27 -9.84 10.09 9.16
N ASP A 28 -10.49 11.14 9.65
CA ASP A 28 -9.83 12.13 10.49
C ASP A 28 -9.68 11.63 11.93
N ALA A 29 -9.00 12.42 12.77
CA ALA A 29 -8.78 12.09 14.17
C ALA A 29 -10.06 11.98 15.02
N ASN A 30 -11.18 12.52 14.53
CA ASN A 30 -12.49 12.46 15.18
C ASN A 30 -13.34 11.29 14.67
N GLY A 31 -12.78 10.45 13.79
CA GLY A 31 -13.48 9.32 13.17
C GLY A 31 -14.41 9.72 12.02
N LYS A 32 -14.34 10.97 11.54
CA LYS A 32 -15.10 11.39 10.37
C LYS A 32 -14.46 10.84 9.10
N ILE A 33 -15.26 10.20 8.26
CA ILE A 33 -14.82 9.76 6.92
C ILE A 33 -14.61 10.98 6.04
N LEU A 34 -13.37 11.18 5.58
CA LEU A 34 -12.97 12.22 4.64
C LEU A 34 -13.09 11.73 3.19
N LYS A 35 -12.69 10.49 2.92
CA LYS A 35 -12.78 9.82 1.61
C LYS A 35 -13.04 8.33 1.81
N GLN A 36 -13.65 7.66 0.84
CA GLN A 36 -13.85 6.20 0.89
C GLN A 36 -13.94 5.54 -0.49
N GLY A 37 -13.70 4.23 -0.53
CA GLY A 37 -13.81 3.39 -1.71
C GLY A 37 -12.58 3.44 -2.62
N LYS A 38 -12.81 3.21 -3.92
CA LYS A 38 -11.76 2.99 -4.93
C LYS A 38 -10.71 4.10 -5.04
N GLU A 39 -11.09 5.34 -4.78
CA GLU A 39 -10.16 6.47 -4.79
C GLU A 39 -9.07 6.29 -3.71
N VAL A 40 -9.48 5.92 -2.49
CA VAL A 40 -8.57 5.66 -1.38
C VAL A 40 -7.72 4.41 -1.65
N GLU A 41 -8.30 3.37 -2.25
CA GLU A 41 -7.55 2.17 -2.66
C GLU A 41 -6.42 2.50 -3.64
N SER A 42 -6.68 3.34 -4.64
CA SER A 42 -5.67 3.77 -5.60
C SER A 42 -4.60 4.65 -4.95
N GLU A 43 -4.99 5.63 -4.13
CA GLU A 43 -4.05 6.52 -3.44
C GLU A 43 -3.10 5.74 -2.53
N VAL A 44 -3.62 4.78 -1.74
CA VAL A 44 -2.81 3.93 -0.87
C VAL A 44 -1.89 3.02 -1.67
N PHE A 45 -2.38 2.43 -2.77
CA PHE A 45 -1.56 1.56 -3.62
C PHE A 45 -0.40 2.31 -4.28
N GLU A 46 -0.64 3.52 -4.81
CA GLU A 46 0.41 4.36 -5.38
C GLU A 46 1.45 4.78 -4.32
N ALA A 47 1.00 5.16 -3.12
CA ALA A 47 1.90 5.49 -2.02
C ALA A 47 2.77 4.30 -1.61
N MET A 48 2.21 3.09 -1.54
CA MET A 48 2.96 1.87 -1.26
C MET A 48 4.00 1.55 -2.34
N LYS A 49 3.67 1.74 -3.63
CA LYS A 49 4.64 1.56 -4.71
C LYS A 49 5.82 2.51 -4.56
N SER A 50 5.57 3.78 -4.26
CA SER A 50 6.65 4.75 -4.07
C SER A 50 7.57 4.38 -2.92
N GLU A 51 7.01 3.90 -1.81
CA GLU A 51 7.79 3.46 -0.66
C GLU A 51 8.58 2.17 -0.94
N ALA A 52 7.99 1.21 -1.66
CA ALA A 52 8.66 -0.01 -2.07
C ALA A 52 9.85 0.28 -3.02
N VAL A 53 9.65 1.19 -3.98
CA VAL A 53 10.75 1.65 -4.86
C VAL A 53 11.85 2.28 -4.03
N ARG A 54 11.52 3.19 -3.10
CA ARG A 54 12.51 3.82 -2.21
C ARG A 54 13.30 2.79 -1.43
N PHE A 55 12.63 1.84 -0.78
CA PHE A 55 13.29 0.79 0.00
C PHE A 55 14.24 -0.06 -0.86
N VAL A 56 13.82 -0.39 -2.09
CA VAL A 56 14.66 -1.11 -3.04
C VAL A 56 15.86 -0.26 -3.46
N THR A 57 15.66 1.01 -3.83
CA THR A 57 16.72 1.91 -4.29
C THR A 57 17.71 2.30 -3.20
N ASP A 58 17.28 2.42 -1.96
CA ASP A 58 18.15 2.73 -0.81
C ASP A 58 19.16 1.61 -0.55
N GLY A 59 18.86 0.38 -0.97
CA GLY A 59 19.79 -0.75 -0.95
C GLY A 59 20.84 -0.74 -2.07
N PHE A 60 20.68 0.07 -3.11
CA PHE A 60 21.65 0.15 -4.20
C PHE A 60 22.77 1.13 -3.83
N LYS A 61 23.99 0.60 -3.70
CA LYS A 61 25.19 1.44 -3.74
C LYS A 61 25.27 2.11 -5.12
N PRO A 62 25.52 3.43 -5.19
CA PRO A 62 25.74 4.08 -6.47
C PRO A 62 26.93 3.42 -7.19
N LEU A 63 26.75 3.15 -8.48
CA LEU A 63 27.81 2.62 -9.34
C LEU A 63 29.01 3.57 -9.29
N THR A 64 30.19 3.04 -8.98
CA THR A 64 31.42 3.82 -8.96
C THR A 64 32.06 3.83 -10.34
N LYS A 65 32.95 4.78 -10.59
CA LYS A 65 33.68 4.93 -11.87
C LYS A 65 34.59 3.73 -12.21
N HIS A 66 34.66 2.74 -11.33
CA HIS A 66 35.42 1.49 -11.50
C HIS A 66 34.53 0.29 -11.84
N ASP A 67 33.20 0.48 -11.90
CA ASP A 67 32.22 -0.56 -12.25
C ASP A 67 31.79 -0.49 -13.73
N SER A 68 32.46 0.33 -14.54
CA SER A 68 32.21 0.56 -15.98
C SER A 68 33.33 0.04 -16.87
#